data_AF-A0AAD7LTX0-F1
#
_entry.id   AF-A0AAD7LTX0-F1
#
_cell.length_a   1.000
_cell.length_b   1.000
_cell.length_c   1.000
_cell.angle_alpha   90.00
_cell.angle_beta   90.00
_cell.angle_gamma   90.00
#
_symmetry.space_group_name_H-M   'P 1'
#
loop_
_entity.id
_entity.type
_entity.pdbx_description
1 polymer ?
#
loop_
_entity_poly.entity_id
_entity_poly.type
_entity_poly.pdbx_seq_one_letter_code
_entity_poly.pdbx_strand_id
1 'polypeptide(L)'
;MEVELSDATGESKKPNSQDTISFNVKFSGRSIPVSLSPDSTIKDLKSFLQPVTNVLPRGQKLIFKGKLLADNMTLKASNMTNGSKLMLMASQGLHQGDGPILKEARPVPVSRRVDNIDKKVVENKQHFLDKNRLDRWKATGVIALSDSNLKAIPDEVWACGSFARILDFSNNSIRVVPAQIDCFSGVQKLFLNANDILDESISWEGLRSLKRLTVLSMNQNHLTTLPPELGSLTSLRQLHVSNNKLCSLPSEIGLLTELEVLTANNNRISTIAGCIGNCSSLIEVDLSSNLLSELPETFSKLINLKALHLSNNGLKSLPSQLFKMCLQLSTLDLHNTEITIDLLRQFEGWNTFDERRCLKHQKQLDFRVDSSAKFDEGADKD
;
A
#
# COMPACT_ATOMS: atom_id res chain seq x y z
N MET A 1 -49.70 55.87 31.67
CA MET A 1 -49.88 55.61 30.22
C MET A 1 -48.51 55.32 29.67
N GLU A 2 -48.13 54.05 29.71
CA GLU A 2 -46.85 53.56 29.21
C GLU A 2 -47.04 52.88 27.85
N VAL A 3 -45.98 52.95 27.07
CA VAL A 3 -45.84 52.58 25.66
C VAL A 3 -45.39 51.12 25.57
N GLU A 4 -45.94 50.34 24.63
CA GLU A 4 -45.33 49.13 24.04
C GLU A 4 -46.08 48.86 22.71
N LEU A 5 -45.50 49.09 21.52
CA LEU A 5 -44.54 48.30 20.72
C LEU A 5 -45.04 46.92 20.22
N SER A 6 -45.61 46.99 19.00
CA SER A 6 -45.41 46.11 17.82
C SER A 6 -45.23 44.59 18.00
N ASP A 7 -46.19 43.83 17.46
CA ASP A 7 -45.94 42.57 16.79
C ASP A 7 -46.86 42.46 15.56
N ALA A 8 -46.25 42.54 14.35
CA ALA A 8 -46.94 42.40 13.08
C ALA A 8 -46.42 41.16 12.36
N THR A 9 -47.23 40.10 12.36
CA THR A 9 -47.02 38.86 11.62
C THR A 9 -47.22 39.12 10.12
N GLY A 10 -46.12 39.37 9.41
CA GLY A 10 -46.10 39.49 7.96
C GLY A 10 -46.07 38.13 7.25
N GLU A 11 -47.11 37.86 6.47
CA GLU A 11 -47.11 36.87 5.40
C GLU A 11 -45.91 37.07 4.45
N SER A 12 -45.24 35.98 4.05
CA SER A 12 -44.32 35.99 2.91
C SER A 12 -44.61 34.83 1.96
N LYS A 13 -44.80 35.18 0.69
CA LYS A 13 -44.98 34.31 -0.47
C LYS A 13 -43.65 33.69 -0.94
N LYS A 14 -43.78 32.52 -1.60
CA LYS A 14 -42.93 31.86 -2.64
C LYS A 14 -41.72 31.02 -2.17
N PRO A 15 -41.19 30.07 -3.00
CA PRO A 15 -41.51 29.75 -4.41
C PRO A 15 -41.69 28.26 -4.80
N ASN A 16 -42.35 28.07 -5.95
CA ASN A 16 -42.27 27.00 -6.96
C ASN A 16 -41.66 25.63 -6.62
N SER A 17 -42.47 24.60 -6.85
CA SER A 17 -42.05 23.23 -7.15
C SER A 17 -40.87 23.22 -8.12
N GLN A 18 -39.69 22.84 -7.63
CA GLN A 18 -38.54 22.54 -8.48
C GLN A 18 -38.89 21.32 -9.32
N ASP A 19 -39.11 21.52 -10.62
CA ASP A 19 -39.19 20.43 -11.58
C ASP A 19 -37.92 19.59 -11.44
N THR A 20 -38.04 18.35 -10.99
CA THR A 20 -36.93 17.42 -10.84
C THR A 20 -37.02 16.37 -11.94
N ILE A 21 -35.86 15.99 -12.50
CA ILE A 21 -35.76 14.92 -13.48
C ILE A 21 -35.35 13.64 -12.77
N SER A 22 -36.19 12.62 -12.84
CA SER A 22 -35.93 11.29 -12.29
C SER A 22 -35.53 10.31 -13.39
N PHE A 23 -34.34 9.71 -13.28
CA PHE A 23 -33.79 8.79 -14.27
C PHE A 23 -32.92 7.71 -13.62
N ASN A 24 -32.53 6.70 -14.40
CA ASN A 24 -31.72 5.59 -13.90
C ASN A 24 -30.33 5.59 -14.54
N VAL A 25 -29.29 5.44 -13.71
CA VAL A 25 -27.90 5.23 -14.15
C VAL A 25 -27.55 3.76 -14.06
N LYS A 26 -27.21 3.15 -15.20
CA LYS A 26 -26.71 1.78 -15.27
C LYS A 26 -25.20 1.75 -15.01
N PHE A 27 -24.78 1.00 -14.01
CA PHE A 27 -23.38 0.80 -13.65
C PHE A 27 -23.16 -0.63 -13.14
N SER A 28 -22.19 -1.36 -13.70
CA SER A 28 -21.79 -2.71 -13.27
C SER A 28 -22.96 -3.67 -13.01
N GLY A 29 -23.94 -3.71 -13.93
CA GLY A 29 -25.13 -4.58 -13.84
C GLY A 29 -26.24 -4.09 -12.90
N ARG A 30 -26.05 -2.98 -12.18
CA ARG A 30 -27.05 -2.37 -11.28
C ARG A 30 -27.67 -1.12 -11.92
N SER A 31 -28.89 -0.76 -11.51
CA SER A 31 -29.54 0.51 -11.85
C SER A 31 -29.65 1.39 -10.60
N ILE A 32 -29.05 2.57 -10.66
CA ILE A 32 -29.03 3.56 -9.58
C ILE A 32 -30.07 4.63 -9.92
N PRO A 33 -31.14 4.79 -9.12
CA PRO A 33 -32.10 5.86 -9.32
C PRO A 33 -31.50 7.20 -8.92
N VAL A 34 -31.71 8.22 -9.74
CA VAL A 34 -31.22 9.59 -9.53
C VAL A 34 -32.35 10.58 -9.79
N SER A 35 -32.50 11.55 -8.90
CA SER A 35 -33.42 12.69 -9.07
C SER A 35 -32.65 13.99 -8.87
N LEU A 36 -32.52 14.80 -9.92
CA LEU A 36 -31.77 16.06 -9.91
C LEU A 36 -32.54 17.15 -10.65
N SER A 37 -32.16 18.42 -10.43
CA SER A 37 -32.71 19.56 -11.18
C SER A 37 -32.27 19.50 -12.66
N PRO A 38 -33.12 19.88 -13.63
CA PRO A 38 -32.77 20.00 -15.05
C PRO A 38 -31.52 20.85 -15.31
N ASP A 39 -31.27 21.83 -14.45
CA ASP A 39 -30.15 22.77 -14.58
C ASP A 39 -28.85 22.25 -13.94
N SER A 40 -28.90 21.12 -13.22
CA SER A 40 -27.69 20.46 -12.70
C SER A 40 -26.76 20.03 -13.83
N THR A 41 -25.46 20.18 -13.61
CA THR A 41 -24.45 19.80 -14.60
C THR A 41 -24.08 18.33 -14.51
N ILE A 42 -23.45 17.81 -15.55
CA ILE A 42 -22.89 16.46 -15.55
C ILE A 42 -21.78 16.31 -14.50
N LYS A 43 -21.04 17.37 -14.19
CA LYS A 43 -20.08 17.38 -13.08
C LYS A 43 -20.76 17.14 -11.72
N ASP A 44 -21.92 17.75 -11.50
CA ASP A 44 -22.69 17.57 -10.25
C ASP A 44 -23.21 16.14 -10.12
N LEU A 45 -23.71 15.58 -11.24
CA LEU A 45 -24.11 14.18 -11.31
C LEU A 45 -22.94 13.23 -11.03
N LYS A 46 -21.73 13.52 -11.53
CA LYS A 46 -20.55 12.70 -11.25
C LYS A 46 -20.16 12.70 -9.77
N SER A 47 -20.24 13.88 -9.14
CA SER A 47 -20.02 14.03 -7.70
C SER A 47 -21.05 13.26 -6.88
N PHE A 48 -22.33 13.28 -7.30
CA PHE A 48 -23.39 12.50 -6.67
C PHE A 48 -23.17 10.99 -6.78
N LEU A 49 -22.67 10.51 -7.93
CA LEU A 49 -22.44 9.08 -8.17
C LEU A 49 -21.17 8.54 -7.49
N GLN A 50 -20.22 9.40 -7.11
CA GLN A 50 -18.96 8.97 -6.48
C GLN A 50 -19.17 8.08 -5.25
N PRO A 51 -19.90 8.48 -4.20
CA PRO A 51 -20.06 7.64 -3.00
C PRO A 51 -20.83 6.34 -3.27
N VAL A 52 -21.67 6.31 -4.31
CA VAL A 52 -22.53 5.14 -4.62
C VAL A 52 -21.78 4.11 -5.49
N THR A 53 -20.86 4.58 -6.34
CA THR A 53 -20.17 3.74 -7.33
C THR A 53 -18.73 3.41 -6.93
N ASN A 54 -18.19 4.13 -5.96
CA ASN A 54 -16.78 4.14 -5.57
C ASN A 54 -15.81 4.48 -6.73
N VAL A 55 -16.32 5.20 -7.75
CA VAL A 55 -15.54 5.69 -8.90
C VAL A 55 -15.30 7.18 -8.69
N LEU A 56 -14.03 7.61 -8.69
CA LEU A 56 -13.71 9.04 -8.63
C LEU A 56 -14.33 9.78 -9.83
N PRO A 57 -14.81 11.04 -9.68
CA PRO A 57 -15.46 11.78 -10.77
C PRO A 57 -14.65 11.83 -12.08
N ARG A 58 -13.31 11.91 -11.99
CA ARG A 58 -12.38 11.86 -13.13
C ARG A 58 -12.37 10.52 -13.89
N GLY A 59 -12.74 9.43 -13.21
CA GLY A 59 -12.86 8.09 -13.77
C GLY A 59 -14.26 7.77 -14.32
N GLN A 60 -15.25 8.64 -14.12
CA GLN A 60 -16.63 8.42 -14.56
C GLN A 60 -16.86 8.95 -15.99
N LYS A 61 -17.26 8.06 -16.90
CA LYS A 61 -17.70 8.39 -18.27
C LYS A 61 -19.20 8.14 -18.40
N LEU A 62 -19.98 9.21 -18.52
CA LEU A 62 -21.44 9.15 -18.63
C LEU A 62 -21.89 9.20 -20.09
N ILE A 63 -22.65 8.19 -20.52
CA ILE A 63 -23.06 8.00 -21.91
C ILE A 63 -24.58 7.97 -21.98
N PHE A 64 -25.15 8.86 -22.79
CA PHE A 64 -26.59 8.91 -23.08
C PHE A 64 -26.81 8.84 -24.59
N LYS A 65 -27.68 7.94 -25.05
CA LYS A 65 -27.99 7.71 -26.48
C LYS A 65 -26.72 7.58 -27.36
N GLY A 66 -25.70 6.88 -26.87
CA GLY A 66 -24.44 6.65 -27.59
C GLY A 66 -23.46 7.82 -27.60
N LYS A 67 -23.77 8.94 -26.93
CA LYS A 67 -22.88 10.11 -26.83
C LYS A 67 -22.31 10.26 -25.42
N LEU A 68 -21.01 10.52 -25.33
CA LEU A 68 -20.34 10.88 -24.08
C LEU A 68 -20.75 12.30 -23.69
N LEU A 69 -21.18 12.48 -22.43
CA LEU A 69 -21.61 13.76 -21.91
C LEU A 69 -20.42 14.55 -21.34
N ALA A 70 -20.33 15.83 -21.67
CA ALA A 70 -19.29 16.74 -21.18
C ALA A 70 -19.66 17.32 -19.81
N ASP A 71 -18.66 17.59 -18.97
CA ASP A 71 -18.85 17.96 -17.56
C ASP A 71 -19.63 19.27 -17.35
N ASN A 72 -19.49 20.22 -18.28
CA ASN A 72 -20.15 21.52 -18.27
C ASN A 72 -21.57 21.50 -18.90
N MET A 73 -22.01 20.37 -19.44
CA MET A 73 -23.34 20.23 -20.02
C MET A 73 -24.39 20.11 -18.90
N THR A 74 -25.56 20.72 -19.06
CA THR A 74 -26.69 20.53 -18.13
C THR A 74 -27.53 19.32 -18.53
N LEU A 75 -28.27 18.74 -17.58
CA LEU A 75 -29.20 17.61 -17.86
C LEU A 75 -30.28 17.99 -18.88
N LYS A 76 -30.73 19.26 -18.87
CA LYS A 76 -31.64 19.79 -19.88
C LYS A 76 -31.00 19.85 -21.27
N ALA A 77 -29.75 20.30 -21.36
CA ALA A 77 -29.02 20.38 -22.64
C ALA A 77 -28.70 19.00 -23.22
N SER A 78 -28.58 17.96 -22.39
CA SER A 78 -28.35 16.58 -22.83
C SER A 78 -29.62 15.87 -23.35
N ASN A 79 -30.76 16.56 -23.39
CA ASN A 79 -32.08 16.02 -23.76
C ASN A 79 -32.51 14.83 -22.88
N MET A 80 -32.08 14.82 -21.61
CA MET A 80 -32.51 13.81 -20.65
C MET A 80 -33.88 14.18 -20.08
N THR A 81 -34.85 13.28 -20.24
CA THR A 81 -36.20 13.39 -19.66
C THR A 81 -36.42 12.36 -18.54
N ASN A 82 -37.54 12.49 -17.83
CA ASN A 82 -37.98 11.49 -16.86
C ASN A 82 -38.00 10.08 -17.47
N GLY A 83 -37.45 9.11 -16.75
CA GLY A 83 -37.33 7.71 -17.19
C GLY A 83 -36.15 7.40 -18.10
N SER A 84 -35.31 8.39 -18.44
CA SER A 84 -34.08 8.20 -19.20
C SER A 84 -33.16 7.13 -18.58
N LYS A 85 -32.43 6.40 -19.44
CA LYS A 85 -31.39 5.44 -19.02
C LYS A 85 -30.04 6.00 -19.41
N LEU A 86 -29.21 6.29 -18.41
CA LEU A 86 -27.84 6.74 -18.57
C LEU A 86 -26.89 5.57 -18.31
N MET A 87 -25.81 5.44 -19.07
CA MET A 87 -24.78 4.42 -18.80
C MET A 87 -23.55 5.09 -18.19
N LEU A 88 -23.06 4.55 -17.08
CA LEU A 88 -21.79 4.95 -16.49
C LEU A 88 -20.73 3.89 -16.82
N MET A 89 -19.62 4.31 -17.40
CA MET A 89 -18.40 3.51 -17.54
C MET A 89 -17.32 4.06 -16.61
N ALA A 90 -16.67 3.17 -15.86
CA ALA A 90 -15.50 3.51 -15.06
C ALA A 90 -14.21 3.25 -15.85
N SER A 91 -13.29 4.21 -15.84
CA SER A 91 -11.93 4.01 -16.34
C SER A 91 -11.16 3.07 -15.40
N GLN A 92 -10.50 2.05 -15.95
CA GLN A 92 -9.70 1.09 -15.17
C GLN A 92 -8.65 1.83 -14.31
N GLY A 93 -8.50 1.42 -13.05
CA GLY A 93 -7.51 1.98 -12.13
C GLY A 93 -7.90 3.29 -11.42
N LEU A 94 -9.12 3.82 -11.63
CA LEU A 94 -9.63 5.04 -10.97
C LEU A 94 -10.76 4.77 -9.95
N HIS A 95 -10.87 3.52 -9.51
CA HIS A 95 -11.68 3.15 -8.35
C HIS A 95 -10.95 3.53 -7.08
N GLN A 96 -11.67 4.09 -6.12
CA GLN A 96 -11.12 4.49 -4.83
C GLN A 96 -11.01 3.24 -3.94
N GLY A 97 -10.08 2.33 -4.26
CA GLY A 97 -10.01 0.99 -3.65
C GLY A 97 -11.21 0.10 -4.01
N ASP A 98 -11.05 -1.22 -3.95
CA ASP A 98 -12.06 -2.25 -4.19
C ASP A 98 -12.92 -2.12 -5.46
N GLY A 99 -12.53 -2.91 -6.48
CA GLY A 99 -13.38 -3.19 -7.65
C GLY A 99 -14.73 -3.80 -7.24
N PRO A 100 -15.74 -3.75 -8.13
CA PRO A 100 -17.10 -4.13 -7.79
C PRO A 100 -17.21 -5.63 -7.46
N ILE A 101 -17.82 -5.91 -6.31
CA ILE A 101 -18.30 -7.23 -5.89
C ILE A 101 -19.11 -7.86 -7.02
N LEU A 102 -18.55 -8.88 -7.68
CA LEU A 102 -19.30 -9.79 -8.55
C LEU A 102 -20.23 -10.61 -7.65
N LYS A 103 -21.54 -10.33 -7.72
CA LYS A 103 -22.55 -11.20 -7.12
C LYS A 103 -22.63 -12.52 -7.90
N GLU A 104 -22.35 -13.59 -7.17
CA GLU A 104 -22.84 -14.97 -7.25
C GLU A 104 -23.03 -15.60 -8.64
N ALA A 105 -22.06 -16.42 -9.03
CA ALA A 105 -22.29 -17.51 -9.96
C ALA A 105 -23.20 -18.55 -9.28
N ARG A 106 -24.42 -18.73 -9.81
CA ARG A 106 -25.25 -19.90 -9.48
C ARG A 106 -24.55 -21.14 -10.03
N PRO A 107 -24.18 -22.14 -9.21
CA PRO A 107 -23.70 -23.40 -9.75
C PRO A 107 -24.91 -24.17 -10.29
N VAL A 108 -24.97 -24.31 -11.61
CA VAL A 108 -25.72 -25.39 -12.26
C VAL A 108 -25.03 -26.70 -11.84
N PRO A 109 -25.70 -27.65 -11.18
CA PRO A 109 -25.07 -28.90 -10.83
C PRO A 109 -24.98 -29.79 -12.07
N VAL A 110 -23.75 -30.09 -12.49
CA VAL A 110 -23.47 -31.27 -13.30
C VAL A 110 -23.72 -32.49 -12.43
N SER A 111 -24.85 -33.14 -12.66
CA SER A 111 -25.24 -34.41 -12.04
C SER A 111 -24.20 -35.49 -12.37
N ARG A 112 -23.42 -35.90 -11.37
CA ARG A 112 -22.95 -37.29 -11.27
C ARG A 112 -23.72 -37.92 -10.12
N ARG A 113 -24.50 -38.95 -10.49
CA ARG A 113 -25.28 -39.84 -9.63
C ARG A 113 -24.43 -40.38 -8.48
N VAL A 114 -24.87 -40.20 -7.24
CA VAL A 114 -24.76 -41.20 -6.17
C VAL A 114 -26.03 -41.09 -5.31
N ASP A 115 -26.51 -42.25 -4.91
CA ASP A 115 -27.84 -42.56 -4.38
C ASP A 115 -28.22 -41.90 -3.04
N ASN A 116 -29.53 -41.95 -2.79
CA ASN A 116 -30.26 -41.65 -1.56
C ASN A 116 -29.48 -41.91 -0.26
N ILE A 117 -29.62 -41.01 0.72
CA ILE A 117 -30.08 -41.32 2.10
C ILE A 117 -30.49 -40.01 2.83
N ASP A 118 -31.74 -40.05 3.28
CA ASP A 118 -32.43 -39.42 4.41
C ASP A 118 -32.28 -37.94 4.83
N LYS A 119 -33.47 -37.32 4.81
CA LYS A 119 -33.87 -36.09 5.46
C LYS A 119 -33.88 -36.28 6.99
N LYS A 120 -32.83 -35.86 7.71
CA LYS A 120 -32.95 -35.50 9.15
C LYS A 120 -31.73 -34.79 9.75
N VAL A 121 -31.27 -33.67 9.18
CA VAL A 121 -30.40 -32.73 9.91
C VAL A 121 -30.68 -31.29 9.46
N VAL A 122 -31.78 -30.71 9.96
CA VAL A 122 -31.99 -29.26 9.96
C VAL A 122 -31.90 -28.82 11.41
N GLU A 123 -30.68 -28.79 11.97
CA GLU A 123 -30.39 -28.05 13.21
C GLU A 123 -28.90 -27.90 13.57
N ASN A 124 -27.96 -28.35 12.73
CA ASN A 124 -26.52 -28.10 12.98
C ASN A 124 -25.83 -27.55 11.74
N LYS A 125 -25.95 -26.24 11.53
CA LYS A 125 -25.22 -25.49 10.48
C LYS A 125 -24.15 -24.56 11.05
N GLN A 126 -23.67 -24.80 12.27
CA GLN A 126 -22.64 -23.97 12.91
C GLN A 126 -21.26 -24.62 13.05
N HIS A 127 -21.04 -25.87 12.63
CA HIS A 127 -19.83 -26.61 13.02
C HIS A 127 -19.07 -27.41 11.93
N PHE A 128 -19.22 -27.06 10.64
CA PHE A 128 -18.62 -27.86 9.55
C PHE A 128 -17.66 -27.14 8.59
N LEU A 129 -17.16 -25.93 8.90
CA LEU A 129 -16.39 -25.14 7.92
C LEU A 129 -14.86 -25.04 8.10
N ASP A 130 -14.23 -25.25 9.26
CA ASP A 130 -12.84 -24.76 9.44
C ASP A 130 -11.69 -25.75 9.70
N LYS A 131 -11.91 -27.08 9.65
CA LYS A 131 -10.78 -28.04 9.73
C LYS A 131 -9.87 -27.95 8.50
N ASN A 132 -10.46 -27.86 7.30
CA ASN A 132 -9.71 -27.84 6.05
C ASN A 132 -8.85 -26.58 5.84
N ARG A 133 -9.13 -25.48 6.54
CA ARG A 133 -8.31 -24.26 6.44
C ARG A 133 -7.12 -24.34 7.38
N LEU A 134 -7.39 -24.59 8.66
CA LEU A 134 -6.35 -24.69 9.68
C LEU A 134 -5.35 -25.82 9.37
N ASP A 135 -5.85 -26.97 8.91
CA ASP A 135 -4.99 -28.09 8.53
C ASP A 135 -4.08 -27.73 7.34
N ARG A 136 -4.59 -26.95 6.37
CA ARG A 136 -3.77 -26.44 5.25
C ARG A 136 -2.72 -25.45 5.71
N TRP A 137 -3.06 -24.54 6.62
CA TRP A 137 -2.07 -23.61 7.19
C TRP A 137 -0.98 -24.34 7.96
N LYS A 138 -1.34 -25.35 8.76
CA LYS A 138 -0.36 -26.19 9.46
C LYS A 138 0.50 -27.01 8.51
N ALA A 139 -0.08 -27.56 7.44
CA ALA A 139 0.64 -28.36 6.46
C ALA A 139 1.61 -27.52 5.60
N THR A 140 1.21 -26.32 5.20
CA THR A 140 2.02 -25.44 4.34
C THR A 140 2.94 -24.51 5.13
N GLY A 141 2.57 -24.19 6.38
CA GLY A 141 3.19 -23.14 7.18
C GLY A 141 2.93 -21.73 6.64
N VAL A 142 1.97 -21.54 5.72
CA VAL A 142 1.69 -20.23 5.11
C VAL A 142 0.29 -19.78 5.49
N ILE A 143 0.22 -18.62 6.15
CA ILE A 143 -1.02 -17.94 6.49
C ILE A 143 -1.06 -16.65 5.68
N ALA A 144 -1.77 -16.67 4.56
CA ALA A 144 -1.99 -15.49 3.72
C ALA A 144 -3.41 -14.95 3.98
N LEU A 145 -3.46 -13.86 4.73
CA LEU A 145 -4.66 -13.11 5.12
C LEU A 145 -4.54 -11.65 4.71
N SER A 146 -3.80 -11.37 3.64
CA SER A 146 -3.76 -10.03 3.08
C SER A 146 -5.13 -9.64 2.52
N ASP A 147 -5.42 -8.34 2.47
CA ASP A 147 -6.61 -7.78 1.81
C ASP A 147 -7.93 -8.41 2.30
N SER A 148 -7.97 -8.80 3.57
CA SER A 148 -9.05 -9.57 4.18
C SER A 148 -9.98 -8.70 5.04
N ASN A 149 -9.80 -7.38 4.99
CA ASN A 149 -10.56 -6.38 5.75
C ASN A 149 -10.59 -6.67 7.27
N LEU A 150 -9.50 -7.23 7.78
CA LEU A 150 -9.35 -7.63 9.18
C LEU A 150 -9.13 -6.42 10.09
N LYS A 151 -9.84 -6.37 11.22
CA LYS A 151 -9.59 -5.38 12.28
C LYS A 151 -8.65 -5.88 13.38
N ALA A 152 -8.49 -7.19 13.45
CA ALA A 152 -7.62 -7.91 14.37
C ALA A 152 -7.19 -9.24 13.73
N ILE A 153 -6.09 -9.80 14.22
CA ILE A 153 -5.65 -11.14 13.82
C ILE A 153 -6.66 -12.16 14.37
N PRO A 154 -7.29 -13.01 13.53
CA PRO A 154 -8.29 -13.99 13.96
C PRO A 154 -7.73 -15.04 14.93
N ASP A 155 -8.54 -15.47 15.90
CA ASP A 155 -8.08 -16.39 16.97
C ASP A 155 -7.59 -17.76 16.44
N GLU A 156 -8.16 -18.22 15.33
CA GLU A 156 -7.75 -19.46 14.66
C GLU A 156 -6.30 -19.46 14.16
N VAL A 157 -5.73 -18.27 13.89
CA VAL A 157 -4.35 -18.13 13.41
C VAL A 157 -3.38 -18.58 14.51
N TRP A 158 -3.67 -18.26 15.78
CA TRP A 158 -2.81 -18.63 16.92
C TRP A 158 -2.67 -20.14 17.07
N ALA A 159 -3.67 -20.92 16.67
CA ALA A 159 -3.63 -22.38 16.71
C ALA A 159 -2.59 -22.99 15.76
N CYS A 160 -2.01 -22.22 14.83
CA CYS A 160 -0.92 -22.65 13.97
C CYS A 160 0.43 -22.70 14.71
N GLY A 161 0.65 -21.85 15.72
CA GLY A 161 1.88 -21.81 16.52
C GLY A 161 3.17 -22.01 15.71
N SER A 162 4.02 -22.95 16.13
CA SER A 162 5.31 -23.21 15.49
C SER A 162 5.24 -23.77 14.05
N PHE A 163 4.07 -24.20 13.58
CA PHE A 163 3.90 -24.65 12.19
C PHE A 163 3.92 -23.49 11.21
N ALA A 164 3.57 -22.27 11.64
CA ALA A 164 3.59 -21.10 10.78
C ALA A 164 5.04 -20.66 10.46
N ARG A 165 5.31 -20.46 9.17
CA ARG A 165 6.58 -19.99 8.62
C ARG A 165 6.45 -18.63 7.93
N ILE A 166 5.31 -18.39 7.28
CA ILE A 166 5.01 -17.14 6.60
C ILE A 166 3.66 -16.65 7.09
N LEU A 167 3.65 -15.43 7.62
CA LEU A 167 2.46 -14.73 8.06
C LEU A 167 2.32 -13.46 7.21
N ASP A 168 1.25 -13.37 6.45
CA ASP A 168 0.90 -12.17 5.69
C ASP A 168 -0.46 -11.64 6.13
N PHE A 169 -0.43 -10.54 6.85
CA PHE A 169 -1.60 -9.79 7.30
C PHE A 169 -1.65 -8.39 6.65
N SER A 170 -0.99 -8.21 5.51
CA SER A 170 -0.88 -6.91 4.84
C SER A 170 -2.24 -6.38 4.35
N ASN A 171 -2.38 -5.07 4.16
CA ASN A 171 -3.58 -4.44 3.60
C ASN A 171 -4.86 -4.79 4.37
N ASN A 172 -4.83 -4.53 5.68
CA ASN A 172 -5.98 -4.72 6.57
C ASN A 172 -6.16 -3.45 7.43
N SER A 173 -6.97 -3.53 8.48
CA SER A 173 -7.16 -2.48 9.48
C SER A 173 -6.78 -2.98 10.88
N ILE A 174 -5.74 -3.83 10.95
CA ILE A 174 -5.26 -4.39 12.21
C ILE A 174 -4.59 -3.27 13.01
N ARG A 175 -5.06 -3.08 14.24
CA ARG A 175 -4.48 -2.10 15.16
C ARG A 175 -3.53 -2.73 16.16
N VAL A 176 -3.86 -3.95 16.61
CA VAL A 176 -3.18 -4.62 17.72
C VAL A 176 -2.47 -5.88 17.23
N VAL A 177 -1.17 -5.96 17.54
CA VAL A 177 -0.36 -7.18 17.42
C VAL A 177 -0.02 -7.62 18.85
N PRO A 178 -0.76 -8.59 19.41
CA PRO A 178 -0.67 -8.92 20.83
C PRO A 178 0.54 -9.83 21.13
N ALA A 179 0.86 -10.01 22.42
CA ALA A 179 2.03 -10.77 22.87
C ALA A 179 2.03 -12.24 22.40
N GLN A 180 0.83 -12.79 22.16
CA GLN A 180 0.57 -14.12 21.60
C GLN A 180 1.26 -14.35 20.24
N ILE A 181 1.76 -13.31 19.57
CA ILE A 181 2.63 -13.45 18.40
C ILE A 181 3.87 -14.32 18.71
N ASP A 182 4.31 -14.39 19.97
CA ASP A 182 5.41 -15.24 20.43
C ASP A 182 5.21 -16.74 20.14
N CYS A 183 3.97 -17.21 19.98
CA CYS A 183 3.67 -18.61 19.70
C CYS A 183 4.18 -19.05 18.32
N PHE A 184 4.44 -18.12 17.40
CA PHE A 184 4.91 -18.38 16.04
C PHE A 184 6.43 -18.60 15.97
N SER A 185 6.99 -19.43 16.85
CA SER A 185 8.45 -19.67 16.95
C SER A 185 9.12 -20.19 15.66
N GLY A 186 8.34 -20.71 14.72
CA GLY A 186 8.79 -21.16 13.39
C GLY A 186 8.81 -20.09 12.30
N VAL A 187 8.31 -18.88 12.57
CA VAL A 187 8.08 -17.85 11.55
C VAL A 187 9.39 -17.30 11.01
N GLN A 188 9.43 -17.14 9.69
CA GLN A 188 10.56 -16.64 8.91
C GLN A 188 10.22 -15.31 8.25
N LYS A 189 8.96 -15.10 7.89
CA LYS A 189 8.49 -13.88 7.23
C LYS A 189 7.20 -13.41 7.87
N LEU A 190 7.18 -12.15 8.30
CA LEU A 190 6.02 -11.49 8.88
C LEU A 190 5.75 -10.19 8.12
N PHE A 191 4.60 -10.14 7.46
CA PHE A 191 4.13 -8.97 6.72
C PHE A 191 2.91 -8.37 7.43
N LEU A 192 3.05 -7.13 7.86
CA LEU A 192 2.06 -6.31 8.57
C LEU A 192 1.85 -4.97 7.84
N ASN A 193 2.15 -4.93 6.55
CA ASN A 193 2.11 -3.69 5.77
C ASN A 193 0.69 -3.13 5.67
N ALA A 194 0.55 -1.81 5.54
CA ALA A 194 -0.73 -1.15 5.29
C ALA A 194 -1.81 -1.59 6.30
N ASN A 195 -1.56 -1.26 7.57
CA ASN A 195 -2.45 -1.49 8.69
C ASN A 195 -2.52 -0.22 9.57
N ASP A 196 -3.27 -0.28 10.66
CA ASP A 196 -3.47 0.84 11.59
C ASP A 196 -2.61 0.69 12.86
N ILE A 197 -1.41 0.08 12.77
CA ILE A 197 -0.60 -0.26 13.95
C ILE A 197 0.07 1.00 14.53
N LEU A 198 -0.06 1.16 15.84
CA LEU A 198 0.54 2.22 16.67
C LEU A 198 1.56 1.60 17.65
N ASP A 199 2.51 2.40 18.14
CA ASP A 199 3.60 1.97 19.02
C ASP A 199 3.11 1.15 20.24
N GLU A 200 2.07 1.62 20.93
CA GLU A 200 1.50 0.98 22.13
C GLU A 200 0.69 -0.30 21.82
N SER A 201 0.35 -0.51 20.55
CA SER A 201 -0.54 -1.61 20.13
C SER A 201 0.23 -2.81 19.58
N ILE A 202 1.55 -2.74 19.50
CA ILE A 202 2.42 -3.82 19.04
C ILE A 202 3.25 -4.38 20.19
N SER A 203 3.14 -5.67 20.43
CA SER A 203 3.95 -6.36 21.43
C SER A 203 5.33 -6.73 20.86
N TRP A 204 6.28 -5.81 21.04
CA TRP A 204 7.68 -6.04 20.71
C TRP A 204 8.30 -7.16 21.55
N GLU A 205 7.81 -7.32 22.77
CA GLU A 205 8.24 -8.39 23.67
C GLU A 205 7.83 -9.78 23.18
N GLY A 206 6.67 -9.88 22.52
CA GLY A 206 6.29 -11.10 21.80
C GLY A 206 7.15 -11.30 20.54
N LEU A 207 7.35 -10.23 19.76
CA LEU A 207 8.14 -10.29 18.52
C LEU A 207 9.59 -10.71 18.76
N ARG A 208 10.23 -10.28 19.86
CA ARG A 208 11.63 -10.63 20.15
C ARG A 208 11.86 -12.14 20.26
N SER A 209 10.82 -12.93 20.53
CA SER A 209 10.86 -14.39 20.65
C SER A 209 10.96 -15.09 19.28
N LEU A 210 10.69 -14.37 18.19
CA LEU A 210 10.70 -14.88 16.81
C LEU A 210 12.13 -14.97 16.25
N LYS A 211 12.97 -15.81 16.88
CA LYS A 211 14.41 -15.91 16.57
C LYS A 211 14.75 -16.36 15.14
N ARG A 212 13.76 -16.91 14.42
CA ARG A 212 13.92 -17.37 13.03
C ARG A 212 13.45 -16.34 12.00
N LEU A 213 12.99 -15.17 12.45
CA LEU A 213 12.45 -14.15 11.57
C LEU A 213 13.57 -13.56 10.71
N THR A 214 13.41 -13.69 9.40
CA THR A 214 14.34 -13.19 8.37
C THR A 214 13.80 -11.97 7.66
N VAL A 215 12.48 -11.81 7.58
CA VAL A 215 11.82 -10.68 6.93
C VAL A 215 10.74 -10.13 7.85
N LEU A 216 10.86 -8.85 8.20
CA LEU A 216 9.85 -8.10 8.95
C LEU A 216 9.45 -6.88 8.13
N SER A 217 8.17 -6.81 7.80
CA SER A 217 7.63 -5.74 6.97
C SER A 217 6.46 -5.08 7.69
N MET A 218 6.60 -3.80 8.02
CA MET A 218 5.62 -2.96 8.73
C MET A 218 5.45 -1.62 8.00
N ASN A 219 5.59 -1.61 6.68
CA ASN A 219 5.40 -0.41 5.87
C ASN A 219 3.98 0.14 6.04
N GLN A 220 3.79 1.45 5.85
CA GLN A 220 2.46 2.07 5.81
C GLN A 220 1.63 1.78 7.08
N ASN A 221 2.23 2.03 8.25
CA ASN A 221 1.55 2.02 9.53
C ASN A 221 1.64 3.41 10.19
N HIS A 222 1.43 3.49 11.50
CA HIS A 222 1.49 4.75 12.26
C HIS A 222 2.61 4.76 13.29
N LEU A 223 3.66 3.94 13.09
CA LEU A 223 4.76 3.80 14.03
C LEU A 223 5.56 5.11 14.14
N THR A 224 5.83 5.55 15.37
CA THR A 224 6.67 6.72 15.67
C THR A 224 8.06 6.35 16.17
N THR A 225 8.20 5.14 16.73
CA THR A 225 9.47 4.60 17.22
C THR A 225 9.60 3.11 16.88
N LEU A 226 10.84 2.61 16.87
CA LEU A 226 11.15 1.19 16.93
C LEU A 226 11.94 0.96 18.23
N PRO A 227 11.59 -0.02 19.06
CA PRO A 227 12.18 -0.16 20.37
C PRO A 227 13.42 -1.07 20.35
N PRO A 228 14.23 -1.06 21.42
CA PRO A 228 15.49 -1.80 21.48
C PRO A 228 15.35 -3.32 21.30
N GLU A 229 14.19 -3.89 21.63
CA GLU A 229 13.87 -5.32 21.46
C GLU A 229 14.04 -5.79 20.01
N LEU A 230 13.93 -4.88 19.02
CA LEU A 230 14.19 -5.17 17.62
C LEU A 230 15.58 -5.79 17.40
N GLY A 231 16.60 -5.35 18.16
CA GLY A 231 17.95 -5.88 18.06
C GLY A 231 18.10 -7.35 18.50
N SER A 232 17.07 -7.91 19.13
CA SER A 232 17.03 -9.34 19.49
C SER A 232 16.73 -10.27 18.31
N LEU A 233 16.35 -9.73 17.15
CA LEU A 233 16.04 -10.46 15.92
C LEU A 233 17.30 -10.67 15.06
N THR A 234 18.34 -11.28 15.62
CA THR A 234 19.67 -11.34 15.00
C THR A 234 19.73 -12.06 13.65
N SER A 235 18.73 -12.88 13.31
CA SER A 235 18.59 -13.53 12.00
C SER A 235 17.84 -12.69 10.96
N LEU A 236 17.46 -11.45 11.29
CA LEU A 236 16.72 -10.58 10.39
C LEU A 236 17.61 -10.12 9.23
N ARG A 237 17.13 -10.35 8.00
CA ARG A 237 17.81 -10.00 6.75
C ARG A 237 17.15 -8.82 6.06
N GLN A 238 15.84 -8.65 6.22
CA GLN A 238 15.08 -7.58 5.58
C GLN A 238 14.19 -6.91 6.60
N LEU A 239 14.36 -5.59 6.75
CA LEU A 239 13.52 -4.74 7.57
C LEU A 239 12.90 -3.65 6.71
N HIS A 240 11.57 -3.67 6.63
CA HIS A 240 10.80 -2.67 5.89
C HIS A 240 9.88 -1.91 6.84
N VAL A 241 10.13 -0.61 6.99
CA VAL A 241 9.38 0.31 7.88
C VAL A 241 9.05 1.63 7.19
N SER A 242 9.03 1.62 5.86
CA SER A 242 8.75 2.76 5.00
C SER A 242 7.33 3.31 5.20
N ASN A 243 7.13 4.61 4.96
CA ASN A 243 5.83 5.28 5.10
C ASN A 243 5.24 5.15 6.51
N ASN A 244 6.05 5.41 7.53
CA ASN A 244 5.60 5.53 8.93
C ASN A 244 5.83 6.98 9.41
N LYS A 245 5.92 7.18 10.72
CA LYS A 245 6.20 8.46 11.35
C LYS A 245 7.47 8.38 12.22
N LEU A 246 8.40 7.48 11.88
CA LEU A 246 9.59 7.21 12.67
C LEU A 246 10.48 8.44 12.75
N CYS A 247 10.89 8.83 13.96
CA CYS A 247 11.80 9.95 14.19
C CYS A 247 13.27 9.54 14.27
N SER A 248 13.54 8.27 14.55
CA SER A 248 14.88 7.69 14.65
C SER A 248 14.83 6.17 14.45
N LEU A 249 15.99 5.56 14.25
CA LEU A 249 16.18 4.11 14.38
C LEU A 249 16.90 3.81 15.72
N PRO A 250 16.56 2.72 16.42
CA PRO A 250 17.20 2.35 17.68
C PRO A 250 18.68 1.99 17.45
N SER A 251 19.53 2.25 18.44
CA SER A 251 20.96 1.88 18.39
C SER A 251 21.18 0.39 18.17
N GLU A 252 20.25 -0.41 18.67
CA GLU A 252 20.22 -1.87 18.61
C GLU A 252 20.05 -2.41 17.20
N ILE A 253 19.71 -1.57 16.20
CA ILE A 253 19.78 -1.96 14.79
C ILE A 253 21.19 -2.46 14.43
N GLY A 254 22.23 -1.93 15.08
CA GLY A 254 23.61 -2.37 14.90
C GLY A 254 23.90 -3.80 15.37
N LEU A 255 22.95 -4.46 16.06
CA LEU A 255 23.04 -5.87 16.44
C LEU A 255 22.56 -6.80 15.32
N LEU A 256 21.86 -6.28 14.31
CA LEU A 256 21.32 -7.02 13.18
C LEU A 256 22.40 -7.24 12.11
N THR A 257 23.44 -8.01 12.44
CA THR A 257 24.62 -8.20 11.57
C THR A 257 24.32 -8.96 10.27
N GLU A 258 23.22 -9.72 10.23
CA GLU A 258 22.70 -10.38 9.02
C GLU A 258 21.79 -9.50 8.17
N LEU A 259 21.51 -8.25 8.57
CA LEU A 259 20.61 -7.35 7.83
C LEU A 259 21.21 -7.00 6.47
N GLU A 260 20.49 -7.37 5.40
CA GLU A 260 20.87 -7.15 4.00
C GLU A 260 20.13 -5.96 3.40
N VAL A 261 18.86 -5.77 3.78
CA VAL A 261 17.98 -4.73 3.22
C VAL A 261 17.32 -3.95 4.35
N LEU A 262 17.47 -2.63 4.32
CA LEU A 262 16.78 -1.70 5.20
C LEU A 262 16.03 -0.66 4.36
N THR A 263 14.71 -0.66 4.42
CA THR A 263 13.89 0.40 3.82
C THR A 263 13.13 1.15 4.90
N ALA A 264 13.46 2.42 5.09
CA ALA A 264 12.84 3.33 6.05
C ALA A 264 12.53 4.69 5.42
N ASN A 265 12.29 4.72 4.11
CA ASN A 265 11.92 5.92 3.38
C ASN A 265 10.52 6.45 3.73
N ASN A 266 10.27 7.73 3.46
CA ASN A 266 9.03 8.43 3.82
C ASN A 266 8.73 8.32 5.33
N ASN A 267 9.69 8.74 6.14
CA ASN A 267 9.57 8.84 7.60
C ASN A 267 9.96 10.27 8.05
N ARG A 268 10.27 10.45 9.34
CA ARG A 268 10.70 11.72 9.93
C ARG A 268 12.08 11.56 10.59
N ILE A 269 12.89 10.63 10.09
CA ILE A 269 14.17 10.29 10.69
C ILE A 269 15.13 11.46 10.52
N SER A 270 15.58 12.04 11.61
CA SER A 270 16.51 13.17 11.60
C SER A 270 17.96 12.76 11.81
N THR A 271 18.20 11.63 12.48
CA THR A 271 19.55 11.12 12.77
C THR A 271 19.61 9.60 12.61
N ILE A 272 20.79 9.10 12.25
CA ILE A 272 21.12 7.67 12.22
C ILE A 272 22.24 7.43 13.23
N ALA A 273 22.03 6.49 14.16
CA ALA A 273 23.04 6.12 15.13
C ALA A 273 24.27 5.48 14.45
N GLY A 274 25.47 5.81 14.94
CA GLY A 274 26.73 5.27 14.40
C GLY A 274 26.85 3.74 14.44
N CYS A 275 26.06 3.07 15.28
CA CYS A 275 25.96 1.61 15.35
C CYS A 275 25.51 0.96 14.03
N ILE A 276 24.88 1.71 13.11
CA ILE A 276 24.50 1.20 11.78
C ILE A 276 25.69 0.60 11.03
N GLY A 277 26.90 1.12 11.24
CA GLY A 277 28.13 0.62 10.62
C GLY A 277 28.51 -0.81 11.02
N ASN A 278 27.85 -1.41 12.02
CA ASN A 278 28.03 -2.81 12.41
C ASN A 278 27.20 -3.78 11.55
N CYS A 279 26.22 -3.29 10.78
CA CYS A 279 25.39 -4.10 9.88
C CYS A 279 26.15 -4.44 8.60
N SER A 280 27.24 -5.20 8.73
CA SER A 280 28.20 -5.47 7.65
C SER A 280 27.62 -6.21 6.45
N SER A 281 26.46 -6.86 6.62
CA SER A 281 25.74 -7.55 5.53
C SER A 281 24.87 -6.62 4.68
N LEU A 282 24.71 -5.33 5.03
CA LEU A 282 23.82 -4.43 4.29
C LEU A 282 24.26 -4.29 2.83
N ILE A 283 23.31 -4.54 1.94
CA ILE A 283 23.42 -4.47 0.48
C ILE A 283 22.64 -3.26 -0.03
N GLU A 284 21.46 -3.00 0.55
CA GLU A 284 20.57 -1.95 0.11
C GLU A 284 20.01 -1.19 1.31
N VAL A 285 20.14 0.14 1.25
CA VAL A 285 19.60 1.06 2.25
C VAL A 285 18.80 2.15 1.56
N ASP A 286 17.52 2.25 1.90
CA ASP A 286 16.65 3.34 1.47
C ASP A 286 16.18 4.18 2.67
N LEU A 287 16.72 5.40 2.74
CA LEU A 287 16.39 6.43 3.72
C LEU A 287 15.84 7.69 3.02
N SER A 288 15.36 7.56 1.77
CA SER A 288 14.80 8.69 1.02
C SER A 288 13.59 9.32 1.73
N SER A 289 13.33 10.60 1.48
CA SER A 289 12.20 11.35 2.06
C SER A 289 12.16 11.26 3.58
N ASN A 290 13.24 11.73 4.21
CA ASN A 290 13.39 11.85 5.66
C ASN A 290 13.88 13.27 6.00
N LEU A 291 14.33 13.47 7.24
CA LEU A 291 14.81 14.76 7.74
C LEU A 291 16.32 14.71 8.06
N LEU A 292 17.08 13.84 7.40
CA LEU A 292 18.50 13.63 7.68
C LEU A 292 19.31 14.86 7.29
N SER A 293 20.09 15.39 8.23
CA SER A 293 21.06 16.46 7.99
C SER A 293 22.49 15.94 7.75
N GLU A 294 22.80 14.78 8.32
CA GLU A 294 24.09 14.10 8.18
C GLU A 294 23.94 12.58 8.27
N LEU A 295 24.97 11.85 7.83
CA LEU A 295 25.15 10.43 8.09
C LEU A 295 26.40 10.23 8.96
N PRO A 296 26.41 9.25 9.88
CA PRO A 296 27.58 8.98 10.70
C PRO A 296 28.75 8.48 9.85
N GLU A 297 29.99 8.83 10.21
CA GLU A 297 31.19 8.36 9.48
C GLU A 297 31.32 6.83 9.42
N THR A 298 30.77 6.14 10.43
CA THR A 298 30.72 4.67 10.48
C THR A 298 29.86 4.05 9.38
N PHE A 299 29.01 4.81 8.70
CA PHE A 299 28.25 4.34 7.54
C PHE A 299 29.17 3.87 6.40
N SER A 300 30.38 4.42 6.32
CA SER A 300 31.42 3.96 5.38
C SER A 300 31.87 2.52 5.63
N LYS A 301 31.57 1.92 6.80
CA LYS A 301 31.92 0.53 7.12
C LYS A 301 31.01 -0.50 6.44
N LEU A 302 29.95 -0.07 5.75
CA LEU A 302 29.04 -0.94 5.02
C LEU A 302 29.68 -1.40 3.69
N ILE A 303 30.68 -2.26 3.78
CA ILE A 303 31.52 -2.69 2.63
C ILE A 303 30.75 -3.45 1.54
N ASN A 304 29.61 -4.06 1.89
CA ASN A 304 28.76 -4.81 0.96
C ASN A 304 27.65 -3.95 0.33
N LEU A 305 27.59 -2.66 0.66
CA LEU A 305 26.53 -1.77 0.19
C LEU A 305 26.63 -1.57 -1.32
N LYS A 306 25.54 -1.86 -2.03
CA LYS A 306 25.41 -1.72 -3.50
C LYS A 306 24.52 -0.57 -3.90
N ALA A 307 23.47 -0.32 -3.12
CA ALA A 307 22.48 0.71 -3.38
C ALA A 307 22.21 1.54 -2.12
N LEU A 308 22.27 2.87 -2.28
CA LEU A 308 22.01 3.84 -1.22
C LEU A 308 21.08 4.93 -1.74
N HIS A 309 19.88 5.01 -1.17
CA HIS A 309 18.89 6.01 -1.52
C HIS A 309 18.72 7.00 -0.36
N LEU A 310 19.05 8.27 -0.63
CA LEU A 310 19.09 9.36 0.36
C LEU A 310 18.37 10.61 -0.14
N SER A 311 17.66 10.49 -1.24
CA SER A 311 16.95 11.59 -1.86
C SER A 311 15.91 12.23 -0.94
N ASN A 312 15.57 13.50 -1.19
CA ASN A 312 14.63 14.27 -0.37
C ASN A 312 15.02 14.28 1.12
N ASN A 313 16.27 14.68 1.40
CA ASN A 313 16.80 14.89 2.76
C ASN A 313 17.57 16.23 2.81
N GLY A 314 17.87 16.70 4.02
CA GLY A 314 18.67 17.91 4.26
C GLY A 314 20.18 17.68 4.29
N LEU A 315 20.68 16.64 3.60
CA LEU A 315 22.09 16.27 3.63
C LEU A 315 22.94 17.30 2.90
N LYS A 316 24.02 17.75 3.55
CA LYS A 316 25.02 18.68 3.00
C LYS A 316 26.30 18.01 2.57
N SER A 317 26.59 16.84 3.14
CA SER A 317 27.77 16.04 2.83
C SER A 317 27.45 14.56 3.04
N LEU A 318 28.37 13.72 2.58
CA LEU A 318 28.39 12.28 2.86
C LEU A 318 29.61 11.95 3.73
N PRO A 319 29.63 10.77 4.36
CA PRO A 319 30.81 10.28 5.08
C PRO A 319 32.05 10.31 4.18
N SER A 320 33.14 10.86 4.70
CA SER A 320 34.35 11.16 3.91
C SER A 320 34.96 9.93 3.23
N GLN A 321 34.80 8.75 3.83
CA GLN A 321 35.35 7.48 3.36
C GLN A 321 34.36 6.63 2.55
N LEU A 322 33.15 7.13 2.26
CA LEU A 322 32.07 6.34 1.66
C LEU A 322 32.51 5.66 0.34
N PHE A 323 33.05 6.42 -0.61
CA PHE A 323 33.44 5.87 -1.92
C PHE A 323 34.71 5.02 -1.87
N LYS A 324 35.59 5.28 -0.90
CA LYS A 324 36.81 4.51 -0.68
C LYS A 324 36.54 3.14 -0.06
N MET A 325 35.58 3.06 0.87
CA MET A 325 35.29 1.83 1.62
C MET A 325 34.16 1.01 1.00
N CYS A 326 33.09 1.64 0.50
CA CYS A 326 31.96 0.96 -0.14
C CYS A 326 32.28 0.66 -1.62
N LEU A 327 33.22 -0.26 -1.84
CA LEU A 327 33.70 -0.62 -3.18
C LEU A 327 32.65 -1.31 -4.07
N GLN A 328 31.55 -1.80 -3.48
CA GLN A 328 30.44 -2.38 -4.22
C GLN A 328 29.34 -1.36 -4.56
N LEU A 329 29.43 -0.14 -4.05
CA LEU A 329 28.41 0.88 -4.27
C LEU A 329 28.38 1.24 -5.76
N SER A 330 27.19 1.13 -6.35
CA SER A 330 26.94 1.38 -7.77
C SER A 330 25.66 2.18 -8.01
N THR A 331 24.80 2.31 -7.00
CA THR A 331 23.61 3.16 -7.03
C THR A 331 23.63 4.09 -5.82
N LEU A 332 23.61 5.38 -6.11
CA LEU A 332 23.53 6.44 -5.13
C LEU A 332 22.49 7.44 -5.62
N ASP A 333 21.41 7.58 -4.87
CA ASP A 333 20.37 8.56 -5.16
C ASP A 333 20.42 9.69 -4.13
N LEU A 334 20.69 10.90 -4.62
CA LEU A 334 20.85 12.12 -3.83
C LEU A 334 19.92 13.23 -4.34
N HIS A 335 18.90 12.91 -5.15
CA HIS A 335 18.02 13.94 -5.69
C HIS A 335 17.37 14.76 -4.57
N ASN A 336 17.25 16.07 -4.77
CA ASN A 336 16.66 16.97 -3.77
C ASN A 336 17.37 16.90 -2.40
N THR A 337 18.71 16.93 -2.43
CA THR A 337 19.59 17.19 -1.27
C THR A 337 20.43 18.44 -1.56
N GLU A 338 21.23 18.90 -0.59
CA GLU A 338 22.14 20.03 -0.78
C GLU A 338 23.51 19.59 -1.35
N ILE A 339 23.69 18.30 -1.65
CA ILE A 339 24.95 17.75 -2.17
C ILE A 339 25.08 18.02 -3.67
N THR A 340 26.15 18.73 -4.06
CA THR A 340 26.48 18.99 -5.47
C THR A 340 27.44 17.96 -6.03
N ILE A 341 27.45 17.79 -7.35
CA ILE A 341 28.39 16.87 -8.01
C ILE A 341 29.86 17.32 -7.85
N ASP A 342 30.11 18.64 -7.78
CA ASP A 342 31.45 19.19 -7.58
C ASP A 342 31.97 18.95 -6.17
N LEU A 343 31.08 18.87 -5.17
CA LEU A 343 31.44 18.39 -3.84
C LEU A 343 31.83 16.91 -3.90
N LEU A 344 31.04 16.07 -4.56
CA LEU A 344 31.31 14.63 -4.66
C LEU A 344 32.64 14.31 -5.35
N ARG A 345 33.02 15.09 -6.37
CA ARG A 345 34.31 14.96 -7.07
C ARG A 345 35.54 15.17 -6.18
N GLN A 346 35.38 15.82 -5.02
CA GLN A 346 36.46 16.02 -4.05
C GLN A 346 36.70 14.80 -3.17
N PHE A 347 35.79 13.82 -3.17
CA PHE A 347 35.91 12.64 -2.31
C PHE A 347 36.91 11.62 -2.88
N GLU A 348 37.71 11.03 -2.00
CA GLU A 348 38.59 9.93 -2.36
C GLU A 348 37.76 8.72 -2.81
N GLY A 349 38.12 8.14 -3.97
CA GLY A 349 37.41 6.98 -4.55
C GLY A 349 36.23 7.33 -5.45
N TRP A 350 35.84 8.61 -5.59
CA TRP A 350 34.73 9.05 -6.44
C TRP A 350 34.81 8.51 -7.87
N ASN A 351 35.97 8.64 -8.53
CA ASN A 351 36.14 8.19 -9.92
C ASN A 351 35.82 6.69 -10.08
N THR A 352 36.29 5.86 -9.15
CA THR A 352 36.01 4.41 -9.19
C THR A 352 34.53 4.11 -8.97
N PHE A 353 33.85 4.90 -8.12
CA PHE A 353 32.41 4.79 -7.93
C PHE A 353 31.66 5.21 -9.21
N ASP A 354 32.04 6.32 -9.83
CA ASP A 354 31.38 6.84 -11.02
C ASP A 354 31.51 5.90 -12.22
N GLU A 355 32.66 5.24 -12.37
CA GLU A 355 32.87 4.15 -13.34
C GLU A 355 31.90 2.98 -13.08
N ARG A 356 31.80 2.49 -11.83
CA ARG A 356 30.86 1.42 -11.45
C ARG A 356 29.41 1.82 -11.73
N ARG A 357 29.04 3.06 -11.40
CA ARG A 357 27.71 3.63 -11.62
C ARG A 357 27.38 3.67 -13.12
N CYS A 358 28.30 4.15 -13.96
CA CYS A 358 28.11 4.23 -15.41
C CYS A 358 27.99 2.84 -16.05
N LEU A 359 28.87 1.89 -15.70
CA LEU A 359 28.82 0.51 -16.21
C LEU A 359 27.49 -0.18 -15.90
N LYS A 360 26.92 0.07 -14.72
CA LYS A 360 25.59 -0.46 -14.35
C LYS A 360 24.49 0.08 -15.28
N HIS A 361 24.50 1.39 -15.57
CA HIS A 361 23.49 2.01 -16.44
C HIS A 361 23.63 1.57 -17.90
N GLN A 362 24.86 1.41 -18.40
CA GLN A 362 25.10 0.89 -19.74
C GLN A 362 24.52 -0.52 -19.91
N LYS A 363 24.80 -1.44 -18.98
CA LYS A 363 24.24 -2.80 -18.99
C LYS A 363 22.71 -2.82 -19.00
N GLN A 364 22.07 -1.85 -18.33
CA GLN A 364 20.60 -1.74 -18.33
C GLN A 364 20.05 -1.26 -19.68
N LEU A 365 20.77 -0.38 -20.39
CA LEU A 365 20.39 0.04 -21.73
C LEU A 365 20.55 -1.11 -22.74
N ASP A 366 21.68 -1.81 -22.72
CA ASP A 366 21.93 -2.94 -23.61
C ASP A 366 20.85 -4.03 -23.45
N PHE A 367 20.47 -4.36 -22.21
CA PHE A 367 19.37 -5.29 -21.93
C PHE A 367 17.99 -4.79 -22.42
N ARG A 368 17.73 -3.48 -22.35
CA ARG A 368 16.47 -2.89 -22.87
C ARG A 368 16.44 -2.84 -24.39
N VAL A 369 17.59 -2.69 -25.05
CA VAL A 369 17.68 -2.71 -26.52
C VAL A 369 17.43 -4.13 -27.04
N ASP A 370 18.02 -5.16 -26.41
CA ASP A 370 17.82 -6.57 -26.81
C ASP A 370 16.37 -7.05 -26.63
N SER A 371 15.62 -6.51 -25.66
CA SER A 371 14.20 -6.82 -25.47
C SER A 371 13.25 -6.07 -26.43
N SER A 372 13.75 -5.08 -27.18
CA SER A 372 12.98 -4.32 -28.17
C SER A 372 13.16 -4.83 -29.62
N ALA A 373 14.10 -5.74 -29.86
CA ALA A 373 14.40 -6.28 -31.18
C ALA A 373 13.50 -7.47 -31.56
N LYS A 374 12.19 -7.22 -31.76
CA LYS A 374 11.39 -7.97 -32.73
C LYS A 374 11.00 -7.01 -33.85
N PHE A 375 11.97 -6.73 -34.71
CA PHE A 375 11.74 -6.13 -36.02
C PHE A 375 11.49 -7.30 -36.99
N ASP A 376 10.23 -7.51 -37.33
CA ASP A 376 9.79 -8.48 -38.33
C ASP A 376 9.91 -7.83 -39.71
N GLU A 377 11.13 -7.80 -40.26
CA GLU A 377 11.36 -7.48 -41.67
C GLU A 377 11.47 -8.80 -42.43
N GLY A 378 10.39 -9.17 -43.12
CA GLY A 378 10.34 -10.44 -43.85
C GLY A 378 9.06 -10.67 -44.64
N ALA A 379 8.56 -9.65 -45.34
CA ALA A 379 7.54 -9.83 -46.36
C ALA A 379 8.06 -9.30 -47.69
N ASP A 380 8.89 -10.12 -48.34
CA ASP A 380 8.97 -10.20 -49.80
C ASP A 380 9.41 -11.64 -50.15
N LYS A 381 8.46 -12.40 -50.69
CA LYS A 381 8.73 -13.62 -51.46
C LYS A 381 7.91 -13.52 -52.73
N ASP A 382 8.63 -13.41 -53.84
CA ASP A 382 8.18 -13.64 -55.21
C ASP A 382 7.58 -15.04 -55.42
#